data_AF-A0A1B6NPL8-F1
#
_entry.id   AF-A0A1B6NPL8-F1
#
_cell.length_a   1.000
_cell.length_b   1.000
_cell.length_c   1.000
_cell.angle_alpha   90.00
_cell.angle_beta   90.00
_cell.angle_gamma   90.00
#
_symmetry.space_group_name_H-M   'P 1'
#
loop_
_entity.id
_entity.type
_entity.pdbx_description
1 polymer ?
#
loop_
_entity_poly.entity_id
_entity_poly.type
_entity_poly.pdbx_seq_one_letter_code
_entity_poly.pdbx_strand_id
1 'polypeptide(L)' 'PASKPTLEVNPDHPLIKKLESSEQFDDLAQVIFDQALLADGGQLEDPAAYLKRVNELLMR' A
#
# COMPACT_ATOMS: atom_id res chain seq x y z
N PRO A 1 -23.90 -12.70 -2.23
CA PRO A 1 -22.56 -12.73 -1.58
C PRO A 1 -21.98 -11.32 -1.63
N ALA A 2 -21.27 -10.86 -0.60
CA ALA A 2 -20.59 -9.58 -0.66
C ALA A 2 -19.34 -9.72 -1.55
N SER A 3 -19.26 -8.94 -2.62
CA SER A 3 -18.09 -8.91 -3.50
C SER A 3 -16.95 -8.12 -2.84
N LYS A 4 -15.71 -8.57 -3.01
CA LYS A 4 -14.52 -7.80 -2.59
C LYS A 4 -14.37 -6.55 -3.47
N PRO A 5 -13.89 -5.42 -2.92
CA PRO A 5 -13.62 -4.23 -3.71
C PRO A 5 -12.50 -4.46 -4.73
N THR A 6 -12.50 -3.66 -5.79
CA THR A 6 -11.43 -3.64 -6.81
C THR A 6 -10.39 -2.59 -6.43
N LEU A 7 -9.12 -2.99 -6.36
CA LEU A 7 -8.02 -2.04 -6.19
C LEU A 7 -7.65 -1.45 -7.55
N GLU A 8 -7.80 -0.14 -7.69
CA GLU A 8 -7.38 0.60 -8.87
C GLU A 8 -6.03 1.28 -8.62
N VAL A 9 -5.14 1.24 -9.62
CA VAL A 9 -3.81 1.85 -9.54
C VAL A 9 -3.60 2.84 -10.69
N ASN A 10 -2.87 3.93 -10.41
CA ASN A 10 -2.42 4.86 -11.44
C ASN A 10 -1.00 4.47 -11.90
N PRO A 11 -0.80 3.93 -13.12
CA PRO A 11 0.51 3.51 -13.62
C PRO A 11 1.54 4.64 -13.68
N ASP A 12 1.07 5.89 -13.80
CA ASP A 12 1.95 7.04 -13.88
C ASP A 12 2.46 7.54 -12.54
N HIS A 13 1.86 7.07 -11.43
CA HIS A 13 2.22 7.50 -10.10
C HIS A 13 3.64 7.05 -9.71
N PRO A 14 4.48 7.92 -9.13
CA PRO A 14 5.86 7.58 -8.79
C PRO A 14 6.02 6.34 -7.89
N LEU A 15 5.07 6.10 -6.97
CA LEU A 15 5.10 4.91 -6.11
C LEU A 15 4.83 3.61 -6.87
N ILE A 16 3.98 3.65 -7.91
CA ILE A 16 3.69 2.47 -8.74
C ILE A 16 4.89 2.18 -9.64
N LYS A 17 5.52 3.20 -10.21
CA LYS A 17 6.78 3.05 -10.96
C LYS A 17 7.91 2.52 -10.08
N LYS A 18 8.02 2.99 -8.83
CA LYS A 18 9.00 2.49 -7.85
C LYS A 18 8.75 1.01 -7.51
N LEU A 19 7.50 0.57 -7.52
CA LEU A 19 7.11 -0.81 -7.26
C LEU A 19 7.81 -1.78 -8.22
N GLU A 20 7.88 -1.47 -9.52
CA GLU A 20 8.44 -2.33 -10.56
C GLU A 20 9.91 -2.71 -10.30
N SER A 21 10.68 -1.82 -9.68
CA SER A 21 12.11 -2.02 -9.41
C SER A 21 12.43 -2.18 -7.92
N SER A 22 11.41 -2.32 -7.06
CA SER A 22 11.62 -2.37 -5.60
C SER A 22 12.09 -3.75 -5.14
N GLU A 23 13.21 -3.82 -4.42
CA GLU A 23 13.60 -5.03 -3.68
C GLU A 23 12.65 -5.34 -2.50
N GLN A 24 11.82 -4.38 -2.11
CA GLN A 24 10.76 -4.51 -1.10
C GLN A 24 9.40 -4.38 -1.77
N PHE A 25 9.18 -5.16 -2.82
CA PHE A 25 7.94 -5.13 -3.59
C PHE A 25 6.72 -5.33 -2.69
N ASP A 26 6.73 -6.39 -1.87
CA ASP A 26 5.59 -6.78 -1.04
C ASP A 26 5.26 -5.72 0.00
N ASP A 27 6.26 -5.17 0.69
CA ASP A 27 6.03 -4.13 1.70
C ASP A 27 5.49 -2.84 1.07
N LEU A 28 6.05 -2.41 -0.07
CA LEU A 28 5.57 -1.23 -0.78
C LEU A 28 4.16 -1.45 -1.36
N ALA A 29 3.88 -2.63 -1.92
CA ALA A 29 2.55 -2.98 -2.42
C ALA A 29 1.51 -2.95 -1.29
N GLN A 30 1.86 -3.50 -0.12
CA GLN A 30 0.98 -3.51 1.03
C GLN A 30 0.72 -2.08 1.55
N VAL A 31 1.73 -1.22 1.59
CA VAL A 31 1.55 0.19 1.98
C VAL A 31 0.62 0.93 1.00
N ILE A 32 0.75 0.69 -0.30
CA ILE A 32 -0.13 1.29 -1.32
C ILE A 32 -1.57 0.80 -1.14
N PHE A 33 -1.76 -0.49 -0.89
CA PHE A 33 -3.08 -1.07 -0.64
C PHE A 33 -3.72 -0.50 0.64
N ASP A 34 -2.97 -0.46 1.74
CA ASP A 34 -3.44 0.08 3.02
C ASP A 34 -3.81 1.56 2.89
N GLN A 35 -3.04 2.34 2.12
CA GLN A 35 -3.40 3.72 1.80
C GLN A 35 -4.71 3.82 1.01
N ALA A 36 -4.94 2.94 0.01
CA ALA A 36 -6.19 2.93 -0.73
C ALA A 36 -7.39 2.61 0.17
N LEU A 37 -7.23 1.65 1.09
CA LEU A 37 -8.26 1.31 2.07
C LEU A 37 -8.59 2.49 3.00
N LEU A 38 -7.56 3.18 3.52
CA LEU A 38 -7.74 4.37 4.34
C LEU A 38 -8.41 5.52 3.57
N ALA A 39 -8.02 5.73 2.30
CA ALA A 39 -8.58 6.77 1.45
C ALA A 39 -10.07 6.54 1.12
N ASP A 40 -10.49 5.28 1.03
CA ASP A 40 -11.90 4.88 0.86
C ASP A 40 -12.71 4.94 2.17
N GLY A 41 -12.12 5.44 3.26
CA GLY A 41 -12.76 5.52 4.58
C GLY A 41 -12.78 4.19 5.35
N GLY A 42 -12.06 3.18 4.86
CA GLY A 42 -11.85 1.91 5.54
C GLY A 42 -10.92 2.04 6.76
N GLN A 43 -10.86 0.96 7.54
CA GLN A 43 -9.95 0.85 8.67
C GLN A 43 -8.93 -0.25 8.40
N LEU A 44 -7.69 -0.01 8.82
CA LEU A 44 -6.66 -1.03 8.79
C LEU A 44 -6.92 -2.06 9.90
N GLU A 45 -6.77 -3.34 9.57
CA GLU A 45 -6.84 -4.41 10.57
C GLU A 45 -5.69 -4.31 11.59
N ASP A 46 -4.49 -3.91 11.13
CA ASP A 46 -3.32 -3.66 11.97
C ASP A 46 -2.62 -2.34 11.60
N PRO A 47 -3.04 -1.22 12.23
CA PRO A 47 -2.41 0.09 12.01
C PRO A 47 -0.93 0.14 12.41
N ALA A 48 -0.50 -0.67 13.38
CA ALA A 48 0.88 -0.67 13.85
C ALA A 48 1.80 -1.33 12.82
N ALA A 49 1.36 -2.42 12.18
CA ALA A 49 2.08 -3.06 11.10
C ALA A 49 2.23 -2.14 9.88
N TYR A 50 1.20 -1.37 9.52
CA TYR A 50 1.29 -0.36 8.47
C TYR A 50 2.34 0.71 8.78
N LEU A 51 2.31 1.30 9.99
CA LEU A 51 3.30 2.29 10.41
C LEU A 51 4.73 1.73 10.40
N LYS A 52 4.90 0.48 10.82
CA LYS A 52 6.19 -0.20 10.78
C LYS A 52 6.72 -0.31 9.34
N ARG A 53 5.90 -0.77 8.39
CA ARG A 53 6.28 -0.86 6.96
C ARG A 53 6.66 0.49 6.38
N VAL A 54 5.86 1.53 6.65
CA VAL A 54 6.15 2.90 6.20
C VAL A 54 7.50 3.37 6.75
N ASN A 55 7.78 3.15 8.03
CA ASN A 55 9.05 3.53 8.64
C ASN A 55 10.23 2.76 8.06
N GLU A 56 10.09 1.45 7.82
CA GLU A 56 11.12 0.62 7.20
C GLU A 56 11.45 1.07 5.77
N LEU A 57 10.45 1.55 5.01
CA LEU A 57 10.63 2.10 3.67
C LEU A 57 11.27 3.51 3.65
N LEU A 58 11.10 4.30 4.72
CA LEU A 58 11.62 5.67 4.84
C LEU A 58 13.06 5.74 5.38
N MET A 59 13.46 4.78 6.22
CA MET A 59 14.78 4.76 6.86
C MET A 59 15.88 4.14 5.99
N ARG A 60 15.64 3.98 4.69
CA ARG A 60 16.58 3.41 3.72
C ARG A 60 17.03 4.42 2.69
#